data_AF-A7MU20-F1
#
_entry.id   AF-A7MU20-F1
#
_cell.length_a   1.000
_cell.length_b   1.000
_cell.length_c   1.000
_cell.angle_alpha   90.00
_cell.angle_beta   90.00
_cell.angle_gamma   90.00
#
_symmetry.space_group_name_H-M   'P 1'
#
loop_
_entity.id
_entity.type
_entity.pdbx_description
1 polymer ?
#
loop_
_entity_poly.entity_id
_entity_poly.type
_entity_poly.pdbx_seq_one_letter_code
_entity_poly.pdbx_strand_id
1 'polypeptide(L)'
;MEALPERSGWRSFQNNDYTLHCVAKNTKKIKMSRLTFPNHTKKLCIIFTTLALMISAGCTSTSAVGNSKTKGYAQSHALNGKASWYGDKFHGKLTASGETYDLNALTAAHKTLPFGTIVRVTNTANNKSVNVKINDRGPFVRGRVIDLSRKAFAKIGNVGQGTIPVRIDIVDDSNTFRYKH
;
A
#
# COMPACT_ATOMS: atom_id res chain seq x y z
N MET A 1 -19.64 -52.40 2.93
CA MET A 1 -20.65 -51.54 2.28
C MET A 1 -21.33 -50.73 3.36
N GLU A 2 -21.24 -49.41 3.31
CA GLU A 2 -22.37 -48.49 3.52
C GLU A 2 -21.93 -47.06 3.18
N ALA A 3 -22.85 -46.31 2.59
CA ALA A 3 -22.58 -45.24 1.64
C ALA A 3 -22.65 -43.83 2.25
N LEU A 4 -21.96 -42.89 1.60
CA LEU A 4 -21.98 -41.45 1.87
C LEU A 4 -23.34 -40.84 1.47
N PRO A 5 -23.85 -39.81 2.18
CA PRO A 5 -24.92 -38.96 1.66
C PRO A 5 -24.37 -37.74 0.87
N GLU A 6 -25.04 -37.48 -0.26
CA GLU A 6 -24.75 -36.43 -1.24
C GLU A 6 -25.16 -35.00 -0.83
N ARG A 7 -24.58 -34.05 -1.60
CA ARG A 7 -24.76 -32.60 -1.61
C ARG A 7 -26.18 -32.14 -1.93
N SER A 8 -26.61 -31.01 -1.34
CA SER A 8 -27.52 -30.05 -1.99
C SER A 8 -27.43 -28.66 -1.35
N GLY A 9 -27.44 -27.60 -2.17
CA GLY A 9 -27.76 -26.23 -1.70
C GLY A 9 -26.71 -25.13 -1.94
N TRP A 10 -26.22 -24.94 -3.17
CA TRP A 10 -25.56 -23.69 -3.56
C TRP A 10 -26.64 -22.61 -3.81
N ARG A 11 -26.68 -21.56 -2.97
CA ARG A 11 -27.42 -20.32 -3.28
C ARG A 11 -26.49 -19.33 -3.95
N SER A 12 -26.78 -19.08 -5.22
CA SER A 12 -26.25 -18.02 -6.06
C SER A 12 -26.42 -16.66 -5.39
N PHE A 13 -25.35 -15.90 -5.25
CA PHE A 13 -25.42 -14.44 -5.09
C PHE A 13 -24.90 -13.83 -6.37
N GLN A 14 -25.82 -13.22 -7.10
CA GLN A 14 -25.60 -12.59 -8.40
C GLN A 14 -24.78 -11.32 -8.26
N ASN A 15 -24.01 -11.06 -9.31
CA ASN A 15 -23.20 -9.89 -9.56
C ASN A 15 -24.01 -8.60 -9.42
N ASN A 16 -23.45 -7.60 -8.76
CA ASN A 16 -23.90 -6.22 -8.91
C ASN A 16 -22.91 -5.47 -9.80
N ASP A 17 -23.42 -5.21 -11.00
CA ASP A 17 -22.88 -4.38 -12.06
C ASP A 17 -22.70 -2.93 -11.59
N TYR A 18 -21.49 -2.42 -11.72
CA TYR A 18 -21.23 -0.98 -11.70
C TYR A 18 -21.44 -0.44 -13.11
N THR A 19 -22.67 -0.03 -13.43
CA THR A 19 -23.00 0.67 -14.67
C THR A 19 -22.69 2.17 -14.52
N LEU A 20 -21.70 2.63 -15.29
CA LEU A 20 -21.41 4.05 -15.49
C LEU A 20 -22.51 4.68 -16.36
N HIS A 21 -23.34 5.54 -15.76
CA HIS A 21 -24.26 6.39 -16.51
C HIS A 21 -23.51 7.57 -17.13
N CYS A 22 -23.25 7.51 -18.44
CA CYS A 22 -22.87 8.67 -19.25
C CYS A 22 -24.12 9.50 -19.60
N VAL A 23 -24.24 10.72 -19.05
CA VAL A 23 -25.23 11.70 -19.52
C VAL A 23 -24.60 12.55 -20.62
N ALA A 24 -25.03 12.29 -21.86
CA ALA A 24 -24.67 13.05 -23.04
C ALA A 24 -25.19 14.50 -22.96
N LYS A 25 -24.30 15.49 -23.03
CA LYS A 25 -24.67 16.90 -23.14
C LYS A 25 -24.77 17.30 -24.62
N ASN A 26 -25.96 17.77 -24.94
CA ASN A 26 -26.46 18.30 -26.21
C ASN A 26 -25.54 19.39 -26.81
N THR A 27 -24.92 19.13 -27.96
CA THR A 27 -24.13 20.11 -28.72
C THR A 27 -24.99 20.75 -29.80
N LYS A 28 -25.41 22.00 -29.59
CA LYS A 28 -26.05 22.84 -30.61
C LYS A 28 -25.03 23.17 -31.71
N LYS A 29 -25.38 22.80 -32.94
CA LYS A 29 -24.61 23.00 -34.17
C LYS A 29 -24.75 24.46 -34.61
N ILE A 30 -23.73 25.28 -34.39
CA ILE A 30 -23.69 26.67 -34.88
C ILE A 30 -22.99 26.68 -36.24
N LYS A 31 -23.72 27.16 -37.25
CA LYS A 31 -23.31 27.28 -38.65
C LYS A 31 -22.37 28.50 -38.78
N MET A 32 -21.07 28.25 -38.95
CA MET A 32 -20.08 29.30 -39.24
C MET A 32 -20.04 29.57 -40.74
N SER A 33 -20.50 30.74 -41.14
CA SER A 33 -20.28 31.30 -42.48
C SER A 33 -18.82 31.75 -42.63
N ARG A 34 -18.21 31.45 -43.78
CA ARG A 34 -16.87 31.92 -44.14
C ARG A 34 -16.86 33.43 -44.26
N LEU A 35 -15.94 34.09 -43.57
CA LEU A 35 -15.51 35.45 -43.88
C LEU A 35 -14.04 35.40 -44.30
N THR A 36 -13.79 35.76 -45.55
CA THR A 36 -12.47 35.94 -46.16
C THR A 36 -11.96 37.33 -45.80
N PHE A 37 -10.77 37.44 -45.20
CA PHE A 37 -10.12 38.72 -44.90
C PHE A 37 -8.93 38.97 -45.85
N PRO A 38 -8.83 40.19 -46.45
CA PRO A 38 -7.86 40.52 -47.47
C PRO A 38 -6.45 40.86 -46.93
N ASN A 39 -5.46 40.58 -47.77
CA ASN A 39 -4.03 40.76 -47.55
C ASN A 39 -3.61 42.24 -47.69
N HIS A 40 -3.50 43.00 -46.60
CA HIS A 40 -2.54 44.12 -46.54
C HIS A 40 -2.34 44.65 -45.13
N THR A 41 -1.13 45.16 -44.84
CA THR A 41 -0.65 45.77 -43.58
C THR A 41 0.11 44.86 -42.60
N LYS A 42 1.04 44.05 -43.12
CA LYS A 42 2.06 43.29 -42.36
C LYS A 42 3.14 44.13 -41.65
N LYS A 43 2.91 45.42 -41.34
CA LYS A 43 3.97 46.28 -40.77
C LYS A 43 3.65 46.89 -39.41
N LEU A 44 2.47 46.61 -38.84
CA LEU A 44 2.08 47.17 -37.54
C LEU A 44 2.00 46.14 -36.39
N CYS A 45 2.14 44.84 -36.67
CA CYS A 45 2.04 43.78 -35.66
C CYS A 45 3.36 43.38 -34.96
N ILE A 46 4.52 43.93 -35.35
CA ILE A 46 5.82 43.42 -34.84
C ILE A 46 6.21 44.05 -33.48
N ILE A 47 5.57 45.14 -33.07
CA ILE A 47 5.93 45.86 -31.83
C ILE A 47 5.08 45.42 -30.63
N PHE A 48 3.96 44.72 -30.84
CA PHE A 48 3.07 44.24 -29.77
C PHE A 48 3.31 42.77 -29.33
N THR A 49 4.24 42.05 -29.97
CA THR A 49 4.50 40.63 -29.64
C THR A 49 5.62 40.42 -28.61
N THR A 50 6.36 41.45 -28.21
CA THR A 50 7.47 41.32 -27.25
C THR A 50 7.09 41.65 -25.80
N LEU A 51 5.91 42.22 -25.54
CA LEU A 51 5.46 42.56 -24.18
C LEU A 51 4.61 41.46 -23.50
N ALA A 52 4.29 40.36 -24.20
CA ALA A 52 3.48 39.26 -23.67
C ALA A 52 4.31 38.01 -23.26
N LEU A 53 5.65 38.08 -23.30
CA LEU A 53 6.54 36.95 -22.96
C LEU A 53 7.28 37.16 -21.63
N MET A 54 6.64 37.84 -20.67
CA MET A 54 7.13 38.04 -19.29
C MET A 54 6.04 37.73 -18.24
N ILE A 55 5.13 36.81 -18.53
CA ILE A 55 4.31 36.14 -17.50
C ILE A 55 4.82 34.72 -17.36
N SER A 56 5.94 34.65 -16.66
CA SER A 56 6.50 33.47 -16.04
C SER A 56 5.47 32.71 -15.21
N ALA A 57 5.27 31.45 -15.57
CA ALA A 57 5.17 30.29 -14.67
C ALA A 57 4.43 30.51 -13.33
N GLY A 58 3.11 30.66 -13.39
CA GLY A 58 2.25 30.28 -12.26
C GLY A 58 2.03 28.77 -12.28
N CYS A 59 2.86 28.00 -11.56
CA CYS A 59 2.57 26.60 -11.30
C CYS A 59 1.35 26.51 -10.37
N THR A 60 0.14 26.41 -10.94
CA THR A 60 -1.03 25.95 -10.17
C THR A 60 -0.82 24.47 -9.87
N SER A 61 -0.22 24.17 -8.73
CA SER A 61 -0.29 22.85 -8.13
C SER A 61 -1.71 22.69 -7.58
N THR A 62 -2.61 22.10 -8.38
CA THR A 62 -3.84 21.51 -7.86
C THR A 62 -3.44 20.38 -6.93
N SER A 63 -3.29 20.70 -5.64
CA SER A 63 -3.25 19.69 -4.60
C SER A 63 -4.63 19.03 -4.58
N ALA A 64 -4.73 17.87 -5.22
CA ALA A 64 -5.89 17.01 -5.09
C ALA A 64 -6.14 16.80 -3.59
N VAL A 65 -7.29 17.27 -3.10
CA VAL A 65 -7.86 16.91 -1.81
C VAL A 65 -8.22 15.43 -1.93
N GLY A 66 -7.22 14.59 -1.68
CA GLY A 66 -7.27 13.15 -1.77
C GLY A 66 -6.57 12.56 -0.55
N ASN A 67 -7.37 12.34 0.49
CA ASN A 67 -7.09 11.46 1.63
C ASN A 67 -5.82 11.76 2.47
N SER A 68 -5.87 12.84 3.26
CA SER A 68 -4.88 13.17 4.30
C SER A 68 -4.82 12.21 5.49
N LYS A 69 -5.40 11.00 5.42
CA LYS A 69 -5.35 10.00 6.50
C LYS A 69 -4.18 9.01 6.42
N THR A 70 -3.36 9.04 5.36
CA THR A 70 -2.23 8.10 5.19
C THR A 70 -0.84 8.74 5.36
N LYS A 71 -0.74 10.08 5.39
CA LYS A 71 0.56 10.78 5.44
C LYS A 71 1.12 11.02 6.86
N GLY A 72 0.37 10.68 7.90
CA GLY A 72 0.74 10.94 9.31
C GLY A 72 1.55 9.85 10.02
N TYR A 73 1.54 8.60 9.54
CA TYR A 73 2.23 7.48 10.21
C TYR A 73 3.56 7.07 9.57
N ALA A 74 3.81 7.46 8.32
CA ALA A 74 5.03 7.08 7.59
C ALA A 74 6.31 7.80 8.07
N GLN A 75 6.21 8.70 9.06
CA GLN A 75 7.35 9.52 9.50
C GLN A 75 7.77 9.36 10.96
N SER A 76 6.97 8.75 11.85
CA SER A 76 7.27 8.89 13.29
C SER A 76 7.88 7.67 14.00
N HIS A 77 7.95 6.46 13.42
CA HIS A 77 8.43 5.29 14.18
C HIS A 77 9.22 4.26 13.36
N ALA A 78 10.26 4.68 12.63
CA ALA A 78 11.22 3.73 12.08
C ALA A 78 11.96 3.04 13.24
N LEU A 79 11.66 1.76 13.47
CA LEU A 79 12.29 0.97 14.53
C LEU A 79 13.48 0.20 13.95
N ASN A 80 14.67 0.42 14.49
CA ASN A 80 15.89 -0.27 14.09
C ASN A 80 16.24 -1.37 15.10
N GLY A 81 16.77 -2.49 14.61
CA GLY A 81 17.28 -3.55 15.47
C GLY A 81 17.64 -4.81 14.70
N LYS A 82 17.65 -5.96 15.39
CA LYS A 82 17.86 -7.25 14.74
C LYS A 82 16.54 -7.98 14.51
N ALA A 83 16.39 -8.58 13.35
CA ALA A 83 15.37 -9.57 13.08
C ALA A 83 15.93 -10.98 13.27
N SER A 84 15.09 -11.89 13.72
CA SER A 84 15.34 -13.33 13.60
C SER A 84 14.12 -14.03 12.99
N TRP A 85 14.07 -15.35 13.03
CA TRP A 85 12.92 -16.10 12.53
C TRP A 85 12.54 -17.25 13.47
N TYR A 86 11.25 -17.59 13.48
CA TYR A 86 10.72 -18.70 14.29
C TYR A 86 11.06 -20.06 13.68
N GLY A 87 11.69 -20.92 14.48
CA GLY A 87 12.02 -22.29 14.07
C GLY A 87 10.81 -23.15 13.70
N ASP A 88 11.04 -24.19 12.89
CA ASP A 88 9.98 -25.05 12.32
C ASP A 88 9.08 -25.71 13.38
N LYS A 89 9.57 -25.92 14.61
CA LYS A 89 8.83 -26.50 15.74
C LYS A 89 7.57 -25.76 16.19
N PHE A 90 7.39 -24.52 15.73
CA PHE A 90 6.22 -23.71 16.05
C PHE A 90 5.09 -23.91 15.03
N HIS A 91 5.37 -24.53 13.87
CA HIS A 91 4.37 -24.71 12.82
C HIS A 91 3.13 -25.46 13.33
N GLY A 92 1.95 -24.95 12.96
CA GLY A 92 0.68 -25.52 13.38
C GLY A 92 0.24 -25.17 14.81
N LYS A 93 1.03 -24.41 15.58
CA LYS A 93 0.66 -23.94 16.92
C LYS A 93 -0.06 -22.59 16.86
N LEU A 94 -0.84 -22.29 17.88
CA LEU A 94 -1.52 -21.00 18.01
C LEU A 94 -0.51 -19.88 18.34
N THR A 95 -0.67 -18.74 17.69
CA THR A 95 0.03 -17.49 18.01
C THR A 95 -0.73 -16.71 19.09
N ALA A 96 -0.14 -15.65 19.61
CA ALA A 96 -0.79 -14.76 20.57
C ALA A 96 -2.02 -14.02 20.02
N SER A 97 -2.20 -13.94 18.69
CA SER A 97 -3.44 -13.43 18.08
C SER A 97 -4.54 -14.49 17.98
N GLY A 98 -4.25 -15.75 18.33
CA GLY A 98 -5.15 -16.89 18.13
C GLY A 98 -5.13 -17.48 16.72
N GLU A 99 -4.28 -16.98 15.81
CA GLU A 99 -4.10 -17.57 14.48
C GLU A 99 -3.14 -18.77 14.57
N THR A 100 -3.28 -19.75 13.68
CA THR A 100 -2.29 -20.83 13.56
C THR A 100 -1.03 -20.32 12.87
N TYR A 101 0.14 -20.54 13.47
CA TYR A 101 1.41 -20.18 12.86
C TYR A 101 1.72 -21.05 11.64
N ASP A 102 1.82 -20.39 10.49
CA ASP A 102 2.30 -20.96 9.25
C ASP A 102 3.69 -20.40 8.89
N LEU A 103 4.67 -21.30 8.77
CA LEU A 103 6.04 -20.95 8.38
C LEU A 103 6.12 -20.37 6.96
N ASN A 104 5.11 -20.66 6.12
CA ASN A 104 4.96 -20.19 4.75
C ASN A 104 4.10 -18.91 4.61
N ALA A 105 3.57 -18.38 5.70
CA ALA A 105 2.87 -17.10 5.70
C ALA A 105 3.85 -15.93 5.77
N LEU A 106 3.39 -14.72 5.44
CA LEU A 106 4.16 -13.47 5.63
C LEU A 106 3.73 -12.81 6.93
N THR A 107 4.16 -13.39 8.04
CA THR A 107 3.78 -12.98 9.39
C THR A 107 5.01 -12.73 10.25
N ALA A 108 4.81 -12.00 11.35
CA ALA A 108 5.86 -11.70 12.31
C ALA A 108 5.31 -11.48 13.71
N ALA A 109 6.18 -11.64 14.70
CA ALA A 109 5.93 -11.27 16.07
C ALA A 109 6.61 -9.97 16.44
N HIS A 110 5.89 -9.15 17.20
CA HIS A 110 6.40 -7.90 17.74
C HIS A 110 5.87 -7.67 19.16
N LYS A 111 6.65 -6.97 19.99
CA LYS A 111 6.36 -6.78 21.43
C LYS A 111 5.08 -5.98 21.67
N THR A 112 4.94 -4.84 20.99
CA THR A 112 3.94 -3.82 21.34
C THR A 112 2.98 -3.47 20.21
N LEU A 113 3.41 -3.60 18.93
CA LEU A 113 2.54 -3.35 17.79
C LEU A 113 1.22 -4.12 17.87
N PRO A 114 0.08 -3.47 17.59
CA PRO A 114 -1.21 -4.13 17.55
C PRO A 114 -1.21 -5.33 16.59
N PHE A 115 -2.04 -6.33 16.89
CA PHE A 115 -2.26 -7.42 15.94
C PHE A 115 -2.98 -6.89 14.71
N GLY A 116 -2.62 -7.41 13.54
CA GLY A 116 -3.13 -6.97 12.24
C GLY A 116 -2.32 -5.84 11.59
N THR A 117 -1.39 -5.20 12.32
CA THR A 117 -0.53 -4.17 11.73
C THR A 117 0.31 -4.78 10.61
N ILE A 118 0.36 -4.12 9.45
CA ILE A 118 1.27 -4.46 8.37
C ILE A 118 2.51 -3.59 8.51
N VAL A 119 3.66 -4.26 8.61
CA VAL A 119 4.95 -3.59 8.66
C VAL A 119 5.82 -4.02 7.48
N ARG A 120 6.62 -3.08 6.99
CA ARG A 120 7.68 -3.34 6.03
C ARG A 120 8.99 -3.50 6.78
N VAL A 121 9.58 -4.68 6.63
CA VAL A 121 10.85 -5.02 7.25
C VAL A 121 11.92 -4.95 6.18
N THR A 122 12.87 -4.05 6.34
CA THR A 122 13.97 -3.83 5.41
C THR A 122 15.25 -4.34 6.04
N ASN A 123 15.94 -5.29 5.38
CA ASN A 123 17.29 -5.68 5.78
C ASN A 123 18.26 -4.56 5.38
N THR A 124 18.90 -3.93 6.35
CA THR A 124 19.78 -2.78 6.11
C THR A 124 21.12 -3.16 5.50
N ALA A 125 21.49 -4.45 5.49
CA ALA A 125 22.73 -4.94 4.88
C ALA A 125 22.62 -5.12 3.36
N ASN A 126 21.41 -5.39 2.83
CA ASN A 126 21.21 -5.68 1.40
C ASN A 126 20.03 -4.91 0.76
N ASN A 127 19.37 -4.04 1.52
CA ASN A 127 18.21 -3.22 1.12
C ASN A 127 16.98 -4.00 0.62
N LYS A 128 16.93 -5.32 0.79
CA LYS A 128 15.73 -6.11 0.50
C LYS A 128 14.67 -5.87 1.56
N SER A 129 13.41 -5.85 1.16
CA SER A 129 12.30 -5.65 2.09
C SER A 129 11.16 -6.63 1.86
N VAL A 130 10.37 -6.85 2.92
CA VAL A 130 9.17 -7.69 2.90
C VAL A 130 8.11 -7.07 3.79
N ASN A 131 6.86 -7.09 3.32
CA ASN A 131 5.71 -6.69 4.12
C ASN A 131 5.18 -7.93 4.87
N VAL A 132 4.95 -7.76 6.17
CA VAL A 132 4.47 -8.83 7.06
C VAL A 132 3.36 -8.32 7.97
N LYS A 133 2.43 -9.22 8.30
CA LYS A 133 1.37 -8.95 9.29
C LYS A 133 1.86 -9.31 10.69
N ILE A 134 1.65 -8.43 11.66
CA ILE A 134 1.89 -8.72 13.08
C ILE A 134 0.75 -9.60 13.60
N ASN A 135 1.05 -10.83 13.99
CA ASN A 135 0.06 -11.77 14.53
C ASN A 135 0.55 -12.54 15.77
N ASP A 136 1.71 -12.16 16.30
CA ASP A 136 2.25 -12.84 17.48
C ASP A 136 3.05 -11.87 18.38
N ARG A 137 3.43 -12.33 19.57
CA ARG A 137 4.15 -11.56 20.60
C ARG A 137 5.57 -12.08 20.81
N GLY A 138 6.47 -11.14 21.05
CA GLY A 138 7.91 -11.38 21.16
C GLY A 138 8.68 -10.46 20.20
N PRO A 139 9.99 -10.66 20.00
CA PRO A 139 10.89 -11.53 20.77
C PRO A 139 11.17 -11.00 22.18
N PHE A 140 11.22 -11.86 23.20
CA PHE A 140 11.56 -11.47 24.58
C PHE A 140 13.07 -11.41 24.87
N VAL A 141 13.90 -11.54 23.84
CA VAL A 141 15.37 -11.46 23.95
C VAL A 141 15.84 -10.04 23.66
N ARG A 142 16.82 -9.56 24.43
CA ARG A 142 17.42 -8.23 24.25
C ARG A 142 18.09 -8.12 22.87
N GLY A 143 17.94 -6.97 22.23
CA GLY A 143 18.55 -6.67 20.92
C GLY A 143 17.79 -7.17 19.69
N ARG A 144 16.76 -8.02 19.84
CA ARG A 144 15.83 -8.37 18.76
C ARG A 144 14.58 -7.52 18.83
N VAL A 145 14.15 -7.01 17.68
CA VAL A 145 12.96 -6.14 17.56
C VAL A 145 11.80 -6.86 16.90
N ILE A 146 12.06 -7.88 16.07
CA ILE A 146 11.03 -8.61 15.34
C ILE A 146 11.48 -10.05 15.07
N ASP A 147 10.57 -10.99 15.19
CA ASP A 147 10.80 -12.38 14.76
C ASP A 147 9.87 -12.68 13.58
N LEU A 148 10.45 -13.02 12.44
CA LEU A 148 9.75 -13.26 11.18
C LEU A 148 9.35 -14.73 11.03
N SER A 149 8.36 -15.01 10.18
CA SER A 149 8.20 -16.36 9.65
C SER A 149 9.41 -16.76 8.81
N ARG A 150 9.64 -18.08 8.66
CA ARG A 150 10.76 -18.60 7.86
C ARG A 150 10.73 -18.08 6.42
N LYS A 151 9.55 -18.07 5.78
CA LYS A 151 9.41 -17.55 4.42
C LYS A 151 9.65 -16.05 4.33
N ALA A 152 9.18 -15.26 5.29
CA ALA A 152 9.43 -13.83 5.30
C ALA A 152 10.92 -13.51 5.47
N PHE A 153 11.60 -14.22 6.37
CA PHE A 153 13.04 -14.07 6.57
C PHE A 153 13.84 -14.44 5.32
N ALA A 154 13.49 -15.57 4.68
CA ALA A 154 14.15 -16.04 3.46
C ALA A 154 14.06 -15.05 2.28
N LYS A 155 13.04 -14.17 2.26
CA LYS A 155 12.91 -13.13 1.22
C LYS A 155 13.94 -12.01 1.37
N ILE A 156 14.39 -11.72 2.59
CA ILE A 156 15.26 -10.56 2.88
C ILE A 156 16.64 -10.95 3.43
N GLY A 157 16.87 -12.21 3.78
CA GLY A 157 18.14 -12.70 4.31
C GLY A 157 18.33 -14.21 4.11
N ASN A 158 19.51 -14.71 4.44
CA ASN A 158 19.79 -16.14 4.41
C ASN A 158 19.43 -16.74 5.77
N VAL A 159 18.52 -17.72 5.78
CA VAL A 159 18.05 -18.44 6.97
C VAL A 159 19.20 -18.95 7.85
N GLY A 160 20.32 -19.38 7.23
CA GLY A 160 21.51 -19.85 7.94
C GLY A 160 22.26 -18.81 8.77
N GLN A 161 22.02 -17.50 8.55
CA GLN A 161 22.62 -16.43 9.36
C GLN A 161 21.98 -16.32 10.75
N GLY A 162 20.77 -16.86 10.94
CA GLY A 162 20.00 -16.79 12.18
C GLY A 162 19.41 -15.41 12.48
N THR A 163 20.21 -14.33 12.38
CA THR A 163 19.77 -12.95 12.61
C THR A 163 20.33 -11.98 11.56
N ILE A 164 19.58 -10.92 11.27
CA ILE A 164 19.97 -9.87 10.32
C ILE A 164 19.61 -8.48 10.88
N PRO A 165 20.37 -7.42 10.53
CA PRO A 165 20.01 -6.05 10.91
C PRO A 165 18.84 -5.57 10.06
N VAL A 166 17.84 -4.94 10.70
CA VAL A 166 16.62 -4.48 10.03
C VAL A 166 16.17 -3.10 10.49
N ARG A 167 15.46 -2.43 9.59
CA ARG A 167 14.58 -1.29 9.86
C ARG A 167 13.13 -1.71 9.62
N ILE A 168 12.24 -1.34 10.53
CA ILE A 168 10.80 -1.62 10.45
C ILE A 168 10.07 -0.31 10.23
N ASP A 169 9.25 -0.26 9.18
CA ASP A 169 8.39 0.86 8.83
C ASP A 169 6.93 0.39 8.88
N ILE A 170 6.05 1.10 9.60
CA ILE A 170 4.61 0.77 9.62
C ILE A 170 3.99 1.16 8.28
N VAL A 171 3.34 0.20 7.61
CA VAL A 171 2.70 0.40 6.30
C VAL A 171 1.20 0.63 6.46
N ASP A 172 0.55 -0.15 7.34
CA ASP A 172 -0.88 -0.06 7.59
C ASP A 172 -1.20 -0.50 9.02
N ASP A 173 -1.92 0.33 9.76
CA ASP A 173 -2.44 0.03 11.11
C ASP A 173 -3.97 0.14 11.18
N SER A 174 -4.65 0.34 10.05
CA SER A 174 -6.09 0.57 9.99
C SER A 174 -6.91 -0.68 10.30
N ASN A 175 -6.41 -1.86 9.91
CA ASN A 175 -7.05 -3.15 10.16
C ASN A 175 -6.56 -3.83 11.44
N THR A 176 -6.15 -3.04 12.43
CA THR A 176 -5.70 -3.56 13.72
C THR A 176 -6.87 -3.86 14.63
N PHE A 177 -6.77 -4.95 15.40
CA PHE A 177 -7.68 -5.21 16.51
C PHE A 177 -7.39 -4.17 17.61
N ARG A 178 -7.94 -2.96 17.45
CA ARG A 178 -7.94 -1.96 18.52
C ARG A 178 -9.05 -2.34 19.47
N TYR A 179 -8.70 -2.72 20.69
CA TYR A 179 -9.67 -2.70 21.78
C TYR A 179 -10.19 -1.27 21.89
N LYS A 180 -11.48 -1.10 21.59
CA LYS A 180 -12.22 0.11 21.94
C LYS A 180 -12.24 0.13 23.46
N HIS A 181 -11.51 1.08 24.06
CA HIS A 181 -11.56 1.33 25.50
C HIS A 181 -12.98 1.70 25.92
#